data_AF-A0A6N8AS34-F1
#
_entry.id   AF-A0A6N8AS34-F1
#
_cell.length_a   1.000
_cell.length_b   1.000
_cell.length_c   1.000
_cell.angle_alpha   90.00
_cell.angle_beta   90.00
_cell.angle_gamma   90.00
#
_symmetry.space_group_name_H-M   'P 1'
#
loop_
_entity.id
_entity.type
_entity.pdbx_description
1 polymer ?
#
loop_
_entity_poly.entity_id
_entity_poly.type
_entity_poly.pdbx_seq_one_letter_code
_entity_poly.pdbx_strand_id
1 'polypeptide(L)' 'MIRSLTRAYRQFGFQLLVDQATIGCAAIEDLPDAELVALHRDLDRARECIADGVTFEDAGLLRSMR' A
#
# COMPACT_ATOMS: atom_id res chain seq x y z
N MET A 1 -4.62 -2.65 -15.91
CA MET A 1 -3.72 -1.55 -15.50
C MET A 1 -3.24 -1.69 -14.05
N ILE A 2 -4.06 -2.21 -13.12
CA ILE A 2 -3.68 -2.40 -11.71
C ILE A 2 -2.57 -3.45 -11.51
N ARG A 3 -2.56 -4.55 -12.27
CA ARG A 3 -1.55 -5.64 -12.13
C ARG A 3 -0.10 -5.24 -12.38
N SER A 4 0.16 -4.24 -13.24
CA SER A 4 1.51 -3.72 -13.48
C SER A 4 2.01 -2.84 -12.33
N LEU A 5 1.08 -2.17 -11.62
CA LEU A 5 1.40 -1.32 -10.48
C LEU A 5 1.86 -2.17 -9.29
N THR A 6 1.20 -3.29 -9.02
CA THR A 6 1.58 -4.22 -7.92
C THR A 6 3.02 -4.70 -8.07
N ARG A 7 3.45 -5.02 -9.30
CA ARG A 7 4.80 -5.51 -9.58
C ARG A 7 5.87 -4.42 -9.42
N ALA A 8 5.52 -3.16 -9.69
CA ALA A 8 6.40 -2.02 -9.47
C ALA A 8 6.56 -1.71 -7.97
N TYR A 9 5.49 -1.87 -7.19
CA TYR A 9 5.43 -1.56 -5.76
C TYR A 9 5.99 -2.67 -4.85
N ARG A 10 6.23 -3.88 -5.35
CA ARG A 10 6.83 -4.94 -4.53
C ARG A 10 8.22 -4.58 -3.94
N GLN A 11 8.89 -3.60 -4.54
CA GLN A 11 10.23 -3.13 -4.21
C GLN A 11 10.08 -1.93 -3.26
N PHE A 12 10.92 -1.77 -2.22
CA PHE A 12 10.89 -0.65 -1.26
C PHE A 12 9.75 -0.65 -0.22
N GLY A 13 9.19 -1.82 0.10
CA GLY A 13 8.28 -1.96 1.25
C GLY A 13 6.81 -1.64 0.97
N PHE A 14 6.42 -1.21 -0.23
CA PHE A 14 4.99 -1.03 -0.52
C PHE A 14 4.22 -2.35 -0.51
N GLN A 15 4.92 -3.50 -0.64
CA GLN A 15 4.30 -4.80 -0.40
C GLN A 15 3.64 -4.87 0.98
N LEU A 16 4.19 -4.21 2.01
CA LEU A 16 3.58 -4.15 3.34
C LEU A 16 2.23 -3.42 3.32
N LEU A 17 2.10 -2.36 2.52
CA LEU A 17 0.85 -1.61 2.36
C LEU A 17 -0.20 -2.43 1.62
N VAL A 18 0.23 -3.17 0.60
CA VAL A 18 -0.61 -4.12 -0.12
C VAL A 18 -1.08 -5.23 0.80
N ASP A 19 -0.16 -5.89 1.50
CA ASP A 19 -0.46 -7.00 2.41
C ASP A 19 -1.46 -6.55 3.48
N GLN A 20 -1.23 -5.37 4.07
CA GLN A 20 -2.14 -4.74 5.05
C GLN A 20 -3.54 -4.48 4.48
N ALA A 21 -3.64 -3.91 3.27
CA ALA A 21 -4.94 -3.65 2.66
C ALA A 21 -5.68 -4.94 2.33
N THR A 22 -4.95 -6.01 1.98
CA THR A 22 -5.54 -7.31 1.62
C THR A 22 -5.78 -8.26 2.80
N ILE A 23 -5.63 -7.80 4.05
CA ILE A 23 -5.96 -8.65 5.21
C ILE A 23 -7.42 -9.09 5.14
N GLY A 24 -7.65 -10.40 5.07
CA GLY A 24 -8.98 -10.97 4.94
C GLY A 24 -9.50 -11.11 3.51
N CYS A 25 -8.73 -10.69 2.51
CA CYS A 25 -9.01 -10.88 1.09
C CYS A 25 -8.05 -11.92 0.48
N ALA A 26 -8.48 -12.67 -0.53
CA ALA A 26 -7.60 -13.62 -1.21
C ALA A 26 -6.63 -12.91 -2.17
N ALA A 27 -7.08 -11.79 -2.75
CA ALA A 27 -6.26 -10.92 -3.59
C ALA A 27 -6.71 -9.45 -3.54
N ILE A 28 -5.90 -8.57 -4.14
CA ILE A 28 -6.23 -7.14 -4.32
C ILE A 28 -7.50 -6.97 -5.14
N GLU A 29 -7.74 -7.84 -6.12
CA GLU A 29 -8.94 -7.78 -6.95
C GLU A 29 -10.24 -8.01 -6.16
N ASP A 30 -10.15 -8.59 -4.97
CA ASP A 30 -11.30 -8.82 -4.08
C ASP A 30 -11.57 -7.61 -3.16
N LEU A 31 -10.74 -6.57 -3.20
CA LEU A 31 -10.95 -5.37 -2.41
C LEU A 31 -12.14 -4.57 -2.94
N PRO A 32 -13.03 -4.07 -2.05
CA PRO A 32 -14.04 -3.10 -2.44
C PRO A 32 -13.43 -1.85 -3.08
N ASP A 33 -14.14 -1.20 -3.99
CA ASP A 33 -13.66 0.01 -4.67
C ASP A 33 -13.16 1.09 -3.71
N ALA A 34 -13.83 1.27 -2.56
CA ALA A 34 -13.42 2.21 -1.53
C ALA A 34 -12.04 1.88 -0.93
N GLU A 35 -11.77 0.58 -0.73
CA GLU A 35 -10.50 0.07 -0.21
C GLU A 35 -9.40 0.14 -1.27
N LEU A 36 -9.73 -0.13 -2.54
CA LEU A 36 -8.81 0.07 -3.67
C LEU A 36 -8.39 1.54 -3.81
N VAL A 37 -9.34 2.47 -3.66
CA VAL A 37 -9.04 3.91 -3.68
C VAL A 37 -8.17 4.31 -2.49
N ALA A 38 -8.43 3.77 -1.30
CA ALA A 38 -7.61 4.01 -0.13
C ALA A 38 -6.17 3.49 -0.32
N LEU A 39 -6.03 2.23 -0.76
CA LEU A 39 -4.74 1.63 -1.08
C LEU A 39 -3.98 2.45 -2.14
N HIS A 40 -4.66 2.92 -3.17
CA HIS A 40 -4.02 3.74 -4.20
C HIS A 40 -3.43 5.03 -3.62
N ARG A 41 -4.16 5.72 -2.74
CA ARG A 41 -3.69 6.94 -2.06
C ARG A 41 -2.53 6.65 -1.12
N ASP A 42 -2.57 5.54 -0.39
CA ASP A 42 -1.49 5.13 0.49
C ASP A 42 -0.21 4.83 -0.31
N LEU A 43 -0.34 4.20 -1.49
CA LEU A 43 0.78 3.96 -2.40
C LEU A 43 1.37 5.26 -2.97
N ASP A 44 0.54 6.23 -3.34
CA ASP A 44 1.03 7.53 -3.82
C ASP A 44 1.78 8.28 -2.72
N ARG A 45 1.22 8.32 -1.50
CA ARG A 45 1.88 8.93 -0.34
C ARG A 45 3.19 8.21 0.02
N ALA A 46 3.23 6.89 -0.07
CA ALA A 46 4.44 6.11 0.16
C ALA A 46 5.57 6.46 -0.83
N ARG A 47 5.23 6.81 -2.07
CA ARG A 47 6.24 7.28 -3.05
C ARG A 47 6.84 8.62 -2.63
N GLU A 48 6.03 9.53 -2.11
CA GLU A 48 6.49 10.81 -1.57
C GLU A 48 7.40 10.59 -0.35
N CYS A 49 7.00 9.70 0.58
CA CYS A 49 7.82 9.37 1.75
C CYS A 49 9.21 8.83 1.38
N ILE A 50 9.30 7.96 0.36
CA ILE A 50 10.60 7.47 -0.14
C ILE A 50 11.45 8.62 -0.68
N ALA A 51 10.85 9.55 -1.43
CA ALA A 51 11.56 10.70 -1.99
C ALA A 51 12.10 11.62 -0.89
N ASP A 52 11.34 11.77 0.20
CA ASP A 52 11.68 12.62 1.34
C ASP A 52 12.55 11.91 2.40
N GLY A 53 12.85 10.61 2.22
CA GLY A 53 13.62 9.81 3.17
C GLY A 53 12.86 9.50 4.48
N VAL A 54 11.54 9.60 4.47
CA VAL A 54 10.64 9.33 5.60
C VAL A 54 10.22 7.87 5.59
N THR A 55 10.28 7.21 6.75
CA THR A 55 9.84 5.81 6.87
C THR A 55 8.32 5.68 6.83
N PHE A 56 7.79 4.52 6.45
CA PHE A 56 6.34 4.31 6.41
C PHE A 56 5.69 4.28 7.80
N GLU A 57 6.44 3.91 8.84
CA GLU A 57 5.99 3.99 10.23
C GLU A 57 5.80 5.45 10.65
N ASP A 58 6.82 6.29 10.42
CA ASP A 58 6.77 7.73 10.74
C ASP A 58 5.69 8.45 9.94
N ALA A 59 5.44 8.03 8.71
CA ALA A 59 4.38 8.56 7.86
C ALA A 59 2.96 8.15 8.28
N GLY A 60 2.84 7.19 9.21
CA GLY A 60 1.57 6.62 9.65
C GLY A 60 0.89 5.73 8.63
N LEU A 61 1.64 5.19 7.66
CA LEU A 61 1.11 4.33 6.59
C LEU A 61 0.97 2.86 7.04
N LEU A 62 1.80 2.42 7.99
CA LEU A 62 1.70 1.12 8.61
C LEU A 62 0.77 1.18 9.82
N ARG A 63 -0.29 0.37 9.80
CA ARG A 63 -1.22 0.21 10.91
C ARG A 63 -0.57 -0.73 11.93
N SER A 64 -0.39 -0.25 13.16
CA SER A 64 -0.05 -1.16 14.26
C SER A 64 -1.18 -2.17 14.43
N MET A 65 -0.90 -3.43 14.07
CA MET A 65 -1.81 -4.54 14.31
C MET A 65 -2.01 -4.66 15.82
N ARG A 66 -3.20 -4.29 16.30
CA ARG A 66 -3.60 -4.36 17.71
C ARG A 66 -4.61 -5.48 17.91
#